data_AF-A0A9X0AG75-F1
#
_entry.id   AF-A0A9X0AG75-F1
#
_cell.length_a   1.000
_cell.length_b   1.000
_cell.length_c   1.000
_cell.angle_alpha   90.00
_cell.angle_beta   90.00
_cell.angle_gamma   90.00
#
_symmetry.space_group_name_H-M   'P 1'
#
loop_
_entity.id
_entity.type
_entity.pdbx_description
1 polymer ?
#
loop_
_entity_poly.entity_id
_entity_poly.type
_entity_poly.pdbx_seq_one_letter_code
_entity_poly.pdbx_strand_id
1 'polypeptide(L)'
;MTPPIATFSPSSLPYEARFSAKSTYRKGFDGNLKNCELLEFYQYNCDLEKGKDGKFGKKIVCEPVERFFRRCKDRKGTFMVETTVWEGEGSAK
;
A
#
# COMPACT_ATOMS: atom_id res chain seq x y z
N MET A 1 -14.48 -9.78 -6.55
CA MET A 1 -14.87 -8.44 -6.08
C MET A 1 -14.04 -8.11 -4.86
N THR A 2 -13.24 -7.05 -4.89
CA THR A 2 -12.52 -6.57 -3.71
C THR A 2 -13.56 -6.17 -2.65
N PRO A 3 -13.47 -6.65 -1.40
CA PRO A 3 -14.42 -6.26 -0.37
C PRO A 3 -14.41 -4.74 -0.21
N PRO A 4 -15.56 -4.10 0.10
CA PRO A 4 -15.60 -2.67 0.36
C PRO A 4 -14.81 -2.41 1.64
N ILE A 5 -13.55 -2.01 1.47
CA ILE A 5 -12.73 -1.44 2.53
C ILE A 5 -13.19 0.00 2.71
N ALA A 6 -13.43 0.40 3.95
CA ALA A 6 -13.73 1.79 4.27
C ALA A 6 -12.58 2.66 3.76
N THR A 7 -12.89 3.64 2.92
CA THR A 7 -11.90 4.60 2.44
C THR A 7 -11.62 5.61 3.55
N PHE A 8 -10.34 5.88 3.79
CA PHE A 8 -9.89 6.85 4.77
C PHE A 8 -8.71 7.65 4.21
N SER A 9 -8.49 8.85 4.74
CA SER A 9 -7.36 9.70 4.37
C SER A 9 -6.03 9.01 4.69
N PRO A 10 -4.98 9.12 3.85
CA PRO A 10 -3.65 8.62 4.20
C PRO A 10 -3.16 9.10 5.58
N SER A 11 -3.51 10.31 6.00
CA SER A 11 -3.14 10.83 7.33
C SER A 11 -3.70 10.02 8.50
N SER A 12 -4.80 9.30 8.30
CA SER A 12 -5.43 8.45 9.32
C SER A 12 -4.80 7.05 9.41
N LEU A 13 -3.87 6.70 8.51
CA LEU A 13 -3.24 5.37 8.43
C LEU A 13 -2.64 4.87 9.77
N PRO A 14 -1.95 5.69 10.59
CA PRO A 14 -1.44 5.25 11.91
C PRO A 14 -2.54 4.78 12.85
N TYR A 15 -3.69 5.44 12.79
CA TYR A 15 -4.84 5.10 13.61
C TYR A 15 -5.50 3.83 13.10
N GLU A 16 -5.77 3.75 11.79
CA GLU A 16 -6.42 2.59 11.16
C GLU A 16 -5.57 1.32 11.24
N ALA A 17 -4.24 1.44 11.16
CA ALA A 17 -3.32 0.32 11.29
C ALA A 17 -3.38 -0.37 12.68
N ARG A 18 -3.96 0.29 13.70
CA ARG A 18 -4.20 -0.32 15.02
C ARG A 18 -5.27 -1.38 14.98
N PHE A 19 -6.05 -1.48 13.91
CA PHE A 19 -7.09 -2.49 13.75
C PHE A 19 -6.65 -3.58 12.77
N SER A 20 -7.17 -4.78 12.98
CA SER A 20 -6.99 -5.89 12.03
C SER A 20 -8.05 -5.83 10.93
N ALA A 21 -7.90 -6.68 9.91
CA ALA A 21 -8.92 -6.84 8.86
C ALA A 21 -10.31 -7.28 9.40
N LYS A 22 -10.39 -7.75 10.65
CA LYS A 22 -11.64 -8.06 11.35
C LYS A 22 -12.12 -6.92 12.27
N SER A 23 -11.59 -5.72 12.08
CA SER A 23 -11.84 -4.52 12.91
C SER A 23 -11.51 -4.69 14.39
N THR A 24 -10.70 -5.69 14.76
CA THR A 24 -10.26 -5.91 16.14
C THR A 24 -8.97 -5.15 16.42
N TYR A 25 -8.87 -4.51 17.59
CA TYR A 25 -7.64 -3.84 18.01
C TYR A 25 -6.43 -4.78 18.10
N ARG A 26 -5.28 -4.34 17.59
CA ARG A 26 -3.99 -5.03 17.62
C ARG A 26 -3.27 -4.74 18.93
N LYS A 27 -3.41 -5.65 19.89
CA LYS A 27 -2.71 -5.54 21.18
C LYS A 27 -1.19 -5.57 20.97
N GLY A 28 -0.47 -4.62 21.57
CA GLY A 28 0.99 -4.54 21.49
C GLY A 28 1.52 -3.73 20.31
N PHE A 29 0.65 -3.05 19.56
CA PHE A 29 1.03 -2.08 18.54
C PHE A 29 0.48 -0.70 18.92
N ASP A 30 1.35 0.30 18.99
CA ASP A 30 1.04 1.68 19.42
C ASP A 30 0.51 2.58 18.29
N GLY A 31 0.53 2.08 17.05
CA GLY A 31 0.19 2.86 15.85
C GLY A 31 1.37 3.63 15.26
N ASN A 32 2.57 3.54 15.84
CA ASN A 32 3.73 4.23 15.30
C ASN A 32 4.39 3.42 14.18
N LEU A 33 3.96 3.69 12.94
CA LEU A 33 4.47 3.04 11.74
C LEU A 33 5.97 3.27 11.50
N LYS A 34 6.55 4.35 12.03
CA LYS A 34 7.99 4.65 11.85
C LYS A 34 8.89 3.69 12.63
N ASN A 35 8.36 3.06 13.68
CA ASN A 35 9.06 2.03 14.46
C ASN A 35 9.10 0.67 13.73
N CYS A 36 8.33 0.53 12.66
CA CYS A 36 8.30 -0.68 11.86
C CYS A 36 9.37 -0.62 10.75
N GLU A 37 9.90 -1.78 10.39
CA GLU A 37 10.84 -1.93 9.29
C GLU A 37 10.20 -1.48 7.97
N LEU A 38 10.91 -0.64 7.23
CA LEU A 38 10.50 -0.19 5.90
C LEU A 38 11.00 -1.18 4.86
N LEU A 39 10.09 -1.64 4.01
CA LEU A 39 10.34 -2.53 2.90
C LEU A 39 9.89 -1.86 1.61
N GLU A 40 10.65 -2.09 0.56
CA GLU A 40 10.41 -1.57 -0.79
C GLU A 40 10.22 -2.73 -1.75
N PHE A 41 9.30 -2.58 -2.70
CA PHE A 41 9.02 -3.57 -3.72
C PHE A 41 8.56 -2.91 -5.03
N TYR A 42 9.13 -3.35 -6.15
CA TYR A 42 8.65 -2.98 -7.47
C TYR A 42 7.58 -3.95 -7.95
N GLN A 43 6.39 -3.41 -8.20
CA GLN A 43 5.34 -4.07 -8.97
C GLN A 43 5.41 -3.59 -10.42
N TYR A 44 4.71 -4.27 -11.32
CA TYR A 44 4.52 -3.80 -12.68
C TYR A 44 3.04 -3.72 -12.97
N ASN A 45 2.57 -2.55 -13.37
CA ASN A 45 1.22 -2.39 -13.91
C ASN A 45 1.31 -2.62 -15.42
N CYS A 46 0.74 -3.72 -15.89
CA CYS A 46 0.76 -4.11 -17.29
C CYS A 46 -0.62 -3.88 -17.91
N ASP A 47 -0.69 -2.95 -18.85
CA ASP A 47 -1.90 -2.62 -19.59
C ASP A 47 -1.67 -2.73 -21.10
N LEU A 48 -2.77 -2.85 -21.86
CA LEU A 48 -2.70 -2.74 -23.31
C LEU A 48 -2.40 -1.30 -23.72
N GLU A 49 -1.43 -1.11 -24.61
CA GLU A 49 -1.07 0.19 -25.16
C GLU A 49 -2.32 0.86 -25.77
N LYS A 50 -2.71 2.02 -25.25
CA LYS A 50 -3.82 2.79 -25.82
C LYS A 50 -3.29 3.65 -26.96
N GLY A 51 -3.80 3.42 -28.17
CA GLY A 51 -3.55 4.28 -29.32
C GLY A 51 -4.14 5.69 -29.10
N LYS A 52 -3.66 6.67 -29.89
CA LYS A 52 -4.19 8.05 -29.84
C LYS A 52 -5.68 8.16 -30.18
N ASP A 53 -6.22 7.16 -30.85
CA ASP A 53 -7.64 7.01 -31.20
C ASP A 53 -8.47 6.34 -30.07
N GLY A 54 -7.86 6.06 -28.92
CA GLY A 54 -8.50 5.42 -27.78
C GLY A 54 -8.71 3.91 -27.92
N LYS A 55 -8.27 3.29 -29.03
CA LYS A 55 -8.35 1.85 -29.22
C LYS A 55 -7.18 1.16 -28.53
N PHE A 56 -7.45 -0.01 -27.95
CA PHE A 56 -6.40 -0.86 -27.41
C PHE A 56 -5.57 -1.45 -28.54
N GLY A 57 -4.26 -1.21 -28.50
CA GLY A 57 -3.27 -1.81 -29.38
C GLY A 57 -3.01 -3.28 -29.06
N LYS A 58 -2.09 -3.88 -29.81
CA LYS A 58 -1.70 -5.30 -29.65
C LYS A 58 -0.52 -5.49 -28.68
N LYS A 59 0.08 -4.40 -28.22
CA LYS A 59 1.27 -4.41 -27.36
C LYS A 59 0.85 -4.28 -25.90
N ILE A 60 1.42 -5.11 -25.03
CA ILE A 60 1.33 -4.95 -23.58
C ILE A 60 2.49 -4.04 -23.17
N VAL A 61 2.18 -3.00 -22.40
CA VAL A 61 3.16 -2.09 -21.80
C VAL A 61 3.09 -2.26 -20.29
N CYS A 62 4.23 -2.56 -19.68
CA CYS A 62 4.37 -2.75 -18.25
C CYS A 62 5.18 -1.61 -17.64
N GLU A 63 4.53 -0.79 -16.83
CA GLU A 63 5.17 0.32 -16.14
C GLU A 63 5.52 -0.10 -14.70
N PRO A 64 6.76 0.16 -14.22
CA PRO A 64 7.12 -0.16 -12.85
C PRO A 64 6.34 0.74 -11.88
N VAL A 65 5.85 0.14 -10.80
CA VAL A 65 5.17 0.80 -9.70
C VAL A 65 5.92 0.49 -8.42
N GLU A 66 6.61 1.49 -7.90
CA GLU A 66 7.29 1.40 -6.61
C GLU A 66 6.26 1.39 -5.47
N ARG A 67 6.38 0.41 -4.56
CA ARG A 67 5.49 0.23 -3.42
C ARG A 67 6.32 0.16 -2.15
N PHE A 68 5.82 0.82 -1.11
CA PHE A 68 6.44 0.81 0.21
C PHE A 68 5.53 0.13 1.23
N PHE A 69 6.12 -0.68 2.10
CA PHE A 69 5.41 -1.37 3.17
C PHE A 69 6.15 -1.24 4.49
N ARG A 70 5.39 -1.10 5.58
CA ARG A 70 5.89 -1.21 6.95
C ARG A 70 5.59 -2.61 7.48
N ARG A 71 6.63 -3.35 7.85
CA ARG A 71 6.52 -4.65 8.55
C ARG A 71 6.49 -4.41 10.05
N CYS A 72 5.30 -4.47 10.61
CA CYS A 72 5.04 -4.21 12.03
C CYS A 72 4.83 -5.52 12.81
N LYS A 73 4.89 -5.42 14.15
CA LYS A 73 4.65 -6.55 15.06
C LYS A 73 3.59 -6.19 16.08
N ASP A 74 2.65 -7.10 16.31
CA ASP A 74 1.71 -7.08 17.42
C ASP A 74 1.86 -8.37 18.27
N ARG A 75 1.01 -8.57 19.27
CA ARG A 75 1.06 -9.79 20.12
C ARG A 75 0.75 -11.09 19.36
N LYS A 76 0.11 -11.03 18.20
CA LYS A 76 -0.25 -12.21 17.39
C LYS A 76 0.80 -12.54 16.34
N GLY A 77 1.73 -11.63 16.05
CA GLY A 77 2.82 -11.86 15.10
C GLY A 77 3.16 -10.62 14.29
N THR A 78 3.63 -10.83 13.07
CA THR A 78 3.96 -9.76 12.13
C THR A 78 2.78 -9.46 11.21
N PHE A 79 2.64 -8.19 10.82
CA PHE A 79 1.67 -7.76 9.81
C PHE A 79 2.28 -6.67 8.93
N MET A 80 1.73 -6.53 7.73
CA MET A 80 2.19 -5.55 6.73
C MET A 80 1.18 -4.43 6.62
N VAL A 81 1.68 -3.20 6.47
CA VAL A 81 0.88 -2.00 6.16
C VAL A 81 1.49 -1.38 4.90
N GLU A 82 0.69 -1.19 3.85
CA GLU A 82 1.15 -0.43 2.68
C GLU A 82 1.24 1.06 3.04
N THR A 83 2.39 1.67 2.80
CA THR A 83 2.69 3.08 3.09
C THR A 83 3.20 3.83 1.85
N THR A 84 2.91 3.33 0.64
CA THR A 84 3.39 3.90 -0.63
C THR A 84 3.18 5.42 -0.71
N VAL A 85 1.99 5.92 -0.37
CA VAL A 85 1.69 7.36 -0.41
C VAL A 85 2.53 8.17 0.58
N TRP A 86 2.80 7.62 1.76
CA TRP A 86 3.56 8.31 2.82
C TRP A 86 5.04 8.46 2.49
N GLU A 87 5.63 7.43 1.87
CA GLU A 87 7.05 7.41 1.55
C GLU A 87 7.31 8.04 0.16
N GLY A 88 6.35 7.91 -0.77
CA GLY A 88 6.43 8.46 -2.12
C GLY A 88 6.46 9.99 -2.20
N GLU A 89 5.83 10.70 -1.26
CA GLU A 89 5.94 12.17 -1.17
C GLU A 89 7.38 12.66 -0.89
N GLY A 90 8.26 11.78 -0.35
CA GLY A 90 9.68 12.05 -0.14
C GLY A 90 10.61 11.51 -1.23
N SER A 91 10.09 10.67 -2.14
CA SER A 91 10.84 9.98 -3.22
C SER A 91 10.83 10.77 -4.55
N ALA A 92 9.98 11.81 -4.67
CA ALA A 92 10.02 12.73 -5.81
C ALA A 92 11.28 13.63 -5.76
N LYS A 93 12.42 13.06 -6.16
CA LYS A 93 13.66 13.78 -6.48
C LYS A 93 14.22 13.29 -7.81
#